data_AF-A0A090Y5M1-F1
#
_entry.id   AF-A0A090Y5M1-F1
#
_cell.length_a   1.000
_cell.length_b   1.000
_cell.length_c   1.000
_cell.angle_alpha   90.00
_cell.angle_beta   90.00
_cell.angle_gamma   90.00
#
_symmetry.space_group_name_H-M   'P 1'
#
loop_
_entity.id
_entity.type
_entity.pdbx_description
1 polymer ?
#
loop_
_entity_poly.entity_id
_entity_poly.type
_entity_poly.pdbx_seq_one_letter_code
_entity_poly.pdbx_strand_id
1 'polypeptide(L)'
;METLLRQYPKYKDEVLREISIIKGRNHSNLIEAMIAKYTTSAKIASKKILNSGLNEQTLNAFLPDIIKARFAIYLLEHLSIAASSENAAKSISFNIWDGAILQRLLFRRAFERKPVSMGLFRLFWRFVIHKKILMPLVNKKGIYCFYSKELISQLSKIIGDKKCLEIAAGDGTLTKFMNEKGVDCKATDDYSWGHYIAYPDFVEKADARTALRKYSPQAVLCSWPVPQNTYEKHVFKTSSVELYIVIGTNNPQRTGDFESYYRADDFTMELSEELTSLLLPPSDENAVYIFRRRYKAQN
;
A
#
# COMPACT_ATOMS: atom_id res chain seq x y z
N MET A 1 16.07 3.07 0.24
CA MET A 1 16.04 1.87 -0.63
C MET A 1 16.07 2.26 -2.10
N GLU A 2 15.27 3.24 -2.52
CA GLU A 2 15.25 3.78 -3.90
C GLU A 2 16.61 4.21 -4.45
N THR A 3 17.47 4.84 -3.64
CA THR A 3 18.82 5.21 -4.06
C THR A 3 19.68 3.99 -4.39
N LEU A 4 19.59 2.93 -3.58
CA LEU A 4 20.27 1.65 -3.83
C LEU A 4 19.70 0.95 -5.08
N LEU A 5 18.37 0.96 -5.25
CA LEU A 5 17.69 0.36 -6.42
C LEU A 5 18.13 1.03 -7.74
N ARG A 6 18.35 2.35 -7.74
CA ARG A 6 18.86 3.09 -8.90
C ARG A 6 20.35 2.86 -9.14
N GLN A 7 21.14 2.75 -8.08
CA GLN A 7 22.59 2.56 -8.19
C GLN A 7 22.99 1.13 -8.58
N TYR A 8 22.20 0.11 -8.22
CA TYR A 8 22.55 -1.30 -8.41
C TYR A 8 21.43 -2.14 -9.03
N PRO A 9 20.95 -1.81 -10.26
CA PRO A 9 19.84 -2.52 -10.90
C PRO A 9 20.16 -4.00 -11.20
N LYS A 10 21.42 -4.32 -11.52
CA LYS A 10 21.84 -5.71 -11.79
C LYS A 10 21.62 -6.65 -10.60
N TYR A 11 21.86 -6.18 -9.36
CA TYR A 11 21.67 -6.99 -8.16
C TYR A 11 20.18 -7.18 -7.83
N LYS A 12 19.34 -6.19 -8.15
CA LYS A 12 17.88 -6.34 -8.07
C LYS A 12 17.41 -7.45 -9.01
N ASP A 13 17.85 -7.44 -10.27
CA ASP A 13 17.47 -8.45 -11.25
C ASP A 13 17.95 -9.86 -10.89
N GLU A 14 19.13 -9.97 -10.28
CA GLU A 14 19.69 -11.24 -9.80
C GLU A 14 18.89 -11.81 -8.63
N VAL A 15 18.55 -10.98 -7.64
CA VAL A 15 17.68 -11.37 -6.52
C VAL A 15 16.28 -11.74 -7.02
N LEU A 16 15.72 -10.99 -7.97
CA LEU A 16 14.43 -11.32 -8.59
C LEU A 16 14.47 -12.66 -9.34
N ARG A 17 15.58 -12.97 -10.04
CA ARG A 17 15.77 -14.28 -10.66
C ARG A 17 15.85 -15.40 -9.64
N GLU A 18 16.65 -15.24 -8.58
CA GLU A 18 16.74 -16.22 -7.48
C GLU A 18 15.38 -16.50 -6.83
N ILE A 19 14.59 -15.44 -6.58
CA ILE A 19 13.23 -15.56 -6.07
C ILE A 19 12.31 -16.26 -7.09
N SER A 20 12.43 -15.97 -8.39
CA SER A 20 11.57 -16.53 -9.44
C SER A 20 11.77 -18.03 -9.68
N ILE A 21 12.99 -18.54 -9.50
CA ILE A 21 13.35 -19.96 -9.67
C ILE A 21 12.62 -20.85 -8.64
N ILE A 22 12.25 -20.27 -7.51
CA ILE A 22 11.74 -20.98 -6.34
C ILE A 22 10.21 -21.10 -6.32
N LYS A 23 9.51 -20.41 -7.24
CA LYS A 23 8.03 -20.33 -7.34
C LYS A 23 7.30 -21.66 -7.63
N GLY A 24 7.98 -22.80 -7.54
CA GLY A 24 7.47 -24.14 -7.80
C GLY A 24 7.34 -25.08 -6.59
N ARG A 25 7.73 -24.68 -5.35
CA ARG A 25 7.64 -25.54 -4.14
C ARG A 25 7.25 -24.74 -2.89
N ASN A 26 6.49 -25.39 -1.98
CA ASN A 26 5.91 -24.91 -0.71
C ASN A 26 6.40 -23.54 -0.16
N HIS A 27 5.50 -22.53 -0.14
CA HIS A 27 5.85 -21.09 -0.09
C HIS A 27 6.30 -20.53 1.28
N SER A 28 5.69 -20.91 2.42
CA SER A 28 5.92 -20.20 3.70
C SER A 28 7.29 -20.46 4.34
N ASN A 29 7.67 -21.73 4.51
CA ASN A 29 8.95 -22.10 5.11
C ASN A 29 10.15 -21.64 4.26
N LEU A 30 9.93 -21.43 2.96
CA LEU A 30 10.95 -21.10 1.99
C LEU A 30 11.26 -19.60 1.98
N ILE A 31 10.23 -18.75 2.16
CA ILE A 31 10.42 -17.30 2.37
C ILE A 31 11.21 -17.05 3.66
N GLU A 32 10.83 -17.71 4.77
CA GLU A 32 11.56 -17.62 6.04
C GLU A 32 13.01 -18.13 5.90
N ALA A 33 13.22 -19.24 5.20
CA ALA A 33 14.56 -19.77 4.91
C ALA A 33 15.39 -18.80 4.04
N MET A 34 14.78 -18.09 3.09
CA MET A 34 15.47 -17.08 2.28
C MET A 34 15.81 -15.83 3.07
N ILE A 35 14.87 -15.33 3.89
CA ILE A 35 15.14 -14.21 4.81
C ILE A 35 16.30 -14.59 5.74
N ALA A 36 16.28 -15.81 6.29
CA ALA A 36 17.37 -16.32 7.12
C ALA A 36 18.70 -16.44 6.35
N LYS A 37 18.68 -16.95 5.11
CA LYS A 37 19.86 -17.06 4.23
C LYS A 37 20.49 -15.69 3.96
N TYR A 38 19.71 -14.73 3.48
CA TYR A 38 20.21 -13.39 3.16
C TYR A 38 20.62 -12.61 4.41
N THR A 39 19.90 -12.76 5.52
CA THR A 39 20.29 -12.17 6.81
C THR A 39 21.61 -12.74 7.31
N THR A 40 21.80 -14.05 7.20
CA THR A 40 23.05 -14.72 7.60
C THR A 40 24.22 -14.32 6.70
N SER A 41 24.00 -14.27 5.38
CA SER A 41 25.01 -13.81 4.43
C SER A 41 25.44 -12.36 4.72
N ALA A 42 24.48 -11.46 4.93
CA ALA A 42 24.75 -10.07 5.28
C ALA A 42 25.51 -9.91 6.62
N LYS A 43 25.17 -10.72 7.64
CA LYS A 43 25.91 -10.73 8.91
C LYS A 43 27.35 -11.18 8.74
N ILE A 44 27.60 -12.23 7.95
CA ILE A 44 28.95 -12.74 7.67
C ILE A 44 29.75 -11.69 6.88
N ALA A 45 29.16 -11.13 5.82
CA ALA A 45 29.75 -10.08 5.00
C ALA A 45 30.12 -8.83 5.84
N SER A 46 29.19 -8.37 6.69
CA SER A 46 29.42 -7.21 7.57
C SER A 46 30.54 -7.47 8.57
N LYS A 47 30.59 -8.66 9.19
CA LYS A 47 31.66 -9.04 10.12
C LYS A 47 33.02 -9.12 9.44
N LYS A 48 33.09 -9.62 8.20
CA LYS A 48 34.34 -9.66 7.41
C LYS A 48 34.82 -8.26 7.02
N ILE A 49 33.91 -7.37 6.61
CA ILE A 49 34.23 -5.97 6.31
C ILE A 49 34.79 -5.25 7.56
N LEU A 50 34.13 -5.40 8.71
CA LEU A 50 34.58 -4.84 9.99
C LEU A 50 35.96 -5.38 10.42
N ASN A 51 36.16 -6.71 10.36
CA ASN A 51 37.42 -7.33 10.74
C ASN A 51 38.58 -6.99 9.80
N SER A 52 38.29 -6.59 8.56
CA SER A 52 39.29 -6.16 7.58
C SER A 52 39.72 -4.68 7.73
N GLY A 53 39.15 -3.95 8.69
CA GLY A 53 39.41 -2.52 8.85
C GLY A 53 38.89 -1.68 7.68
N LEU A 54 37.81 -2.12 7.02
CA LEU A 54 37.22 -1.44 5.85
C LEU A 54 38.15 -1.36 4.62
N ASN A 55 39.06 -2.33 4.45
CA ASN A 55 39.87 -2.46 3.23
C ASN A 55 38.97 -2.46 1.98
N GLU A 56 39.28 -1.60 1.00
CA GLU A 56 38.57 -1.48 -0.28
C GLU A 56 38.37 -2.81 -1.02
N GLN A 57 39.38 -3.68 -1.04
CA GLN A 57 39.31 -4.98 -1.69
C GLN A 57 38.29 -5.90 -0.99
N THR A 58 38.22 -5.84 0.33
CA THR A 58 37.26 -6.62 1.13
C THR A 58 35.86 -5.99 1.06
N LEU A 59 35.78 -4.66 1.06
CA LEU A 59 34.55 -3.92 0.89
C LEU A 59 33.90 -4.24 -0.46
N ASN A 60 34.64 -4.14 -1.56
CA ASN A 60 34.13 -4.43 -2.90
C ASN A 60 33.74 -5.90 -3.09
N ALA A 61 34.41 -6.84 -2.38
CA ALA A 61 34.08 -8.25 -2.43
C ALA A 61 32.76 -8.59 -1.70
N PHE A 62 32.46 -7.93 -0.58
CA PHE A 62 31.32 -8.30 0.29
C PHE A 62 30.15 -7.30 0.28
N LEU A 63 30.34 -6.10 -0.26
CA LEU A 63 29.28 -5.10 -0.45
C LEU A 63 28.10 -5.61 -1.31
N PRO A 64 28.33 -6.39 -2.40
CA PRO A 64 27.23 -6.99 -3.17
C PRO A 64 26.31 -7.86 -2.33
N ASP A 65 26.84 -8.64 -1.38
CA ASP A 65 26.04 -9.53 -0.52
C ASP A 65 25.13 -8.74 0.42
N ILE A 66 25.61 -7.60 0.95
CA ILE A 66 24.82 -6.70 1.80
C ILE A 66 23.70 -6.04 0.99
N ILE A 67 24.02 -5.58 -0.23
CA ILE A 67 23.04 -4.93 -1.11
C ILE A 67 21.98 -5.94 -1.57
N LYS A 68 22.39 -7.14 -1.99
CA LYS A 68 21.49 -8.23 -2.36
C LYS A 68 20.61 -8.66 -1.19
N ALA A 69 21.15 -8.76 0.02
CA ALA A 69 20.37 -9.10 1.19
C ALA A 69 19.32 -8.03 1.52
N ARG A 70 19.67 -6.73 1.41
CA ARG A 70 18.69 -5.65 1.57
C ARG A 70 17.61 -5.71 0.50
N PHE A 71 17.97 -5.96 -0.77
CA PHE A 71 16.98 -6.13 -1.83
C PHE A 71 16.09 -7.34 -1.59
N ALA A 72 16.67 -8.47 -1.18
CA ALA A 72 15.93 -9.69 -0.93
C ALA A 72 14.98 -9.52 0.25
N ILE A 73 15.42 -8.94 1.38
CA ILE A 73 14.54 -8.69 2.54
C ILE A 73 13.41 -7.75 2.13
N TYR A 74 13.72 -6.63 1.47
CA TYR A 74 12.71 -5.68 0.99
C TYR A 74 11.71 -6.35 0.03
N LEU A 75 12.20 -7.07 -0.98
CA LEU A 75 11.34 -7.76 -1.94
C LEU A 75 10.57 -8.92 -1.29
N LEU A 76 11.16 -9.65 -0.35
CA LEU A 76 10.53 -10.78 0.34
C LEU A 76 9.54 -10.32 1.42
N GLU A 77 9.72 -9.18 2.05
CA GLU A 77 8.74 -8.54 2.94
C GLU A 77 7.57 -7.99 2.12
N HIS A 78 7.85 -7.36 0.98
CA HIS A 78 6.80 -6.93 0.06
C HIS A 78 6.09 -8.12 -0.61
N LEU A 79 6.81 -9.22 -0.85
CA LEU A 79 6.23 -10.48 -1.30
C LEU A 79 5.56 -11.25 -0.16
N SER A 80 5.94 -11.13 1.10
CA SER A 80 5.26 -11.81 2.22
C SER A 80 3.92 -11.15 2.53
N ILE A 81 3.81 -9.84 2.29
CA ILE A 81 2.52 -9.14 2.21
C ILE A 81 1.69 -9.71 1.04
N ALA A 82 2.30 -9.99 -0.11
CA ALA A 82 1.64 -10.65 -1.25
C ALA A 82 1.45 -12.18 -1.07
N ALA A 83 2.23 -12.84 -0.20
CA ALA A 83 2.30 -14.30 -0.04
C ALA A 83 1.53 -14.79 1.19
N SER A 84 1.24 -13.90 2.14
CA SER A 84 0.05 -13.99 3.00
C SER A 84 -1.24 -14.13 2.16
N SER A 85 -1.16 -13.73 0.88
CA SER A 85 -2.18 -13.94 -0.16
C SER A 85 -1.85 -15.10 -1.13
N GLU A 86 -0.75 -15.85 -0.98
CA GLU A 86 -0.30 -16.97 -1.87
C GLU A 86 -0.60 -18.39 -1.34
N ASN A 87 -1.21 -18.60 -0.17
CA ASN A 87 -1.85 -19.90 0.15
C ASN A 87 -3.01 -20.25 -0.82
N ALA A 88 -3.20 -19.43 -1.85
CA ALA A 88 -4.16 -19.52 -2.94
C ALA A 88 -3.45 -19.87 -4.29
N ALA A 89 -2.32 -20.59 -4.29
CA ALA A 89 -1.55 -20.94 -5.49
C ALA A 89 -2.09 -22.20 -6.23
N LYS A 90 -3.37 -22.18 -6.63
CA LYS A 90 -3.81 -22.86 -7.87
C LYS A 90 -4.07 -21.77 -8.91
N SER A 91 -4.27 -22.11 -10.19
CA SER A 91 -4.82 -21.13 -11.15
C SER A 91 -6.21 -20.74 -10.67
N ILE A 92 -6.26 -19.73 -9.83
CA ILE A 92 -7.48 -19.27 -9.20
C ILE A 92 -8.19 -18.42 -10.24
N SER A 93 -9.04 -19.08 -11.00
CA SER A 93 -10.10 -18.45 -11.78
C SER A 93 -11.39 -18.60 -10.98
N PHE A 94 -12.21 -17.56 -10.98
CA PHE A 94 -13.59 -17.73 -10.57
C PHE A 94 -14.27 -18.79 -11.45
N ASN A 95 -15.25 -19.49 -10.90
CA ASN A 95 -16.25 -20.10 -11.75
C ASN A 95 -17.01 -18.98 -12.49
N ILE A 96 -17.65 -19.29 -13.62
CA ILE A 96 -18.32 -18.27 -14.46
C ILE A 96 -19.36 -17.48 -13.66
N TRP A 97 -20.02 -18.13 -12.69
CA TRP A 97 -21.03 -17.53 -11.81
C TRP A 97 -20.47 -16.48 -10.84
N ASP A 98 -19.50 -16.84 -10.00
CA ASP A 98 -18.85 -15.92 -9.06
C ASP A 98 -18.21 -14.76 -9.84
N GLY A 99 -17.57 -15.06 -10.97
CA GLY A 99 -16.98 -14.07 -11.86
C GLY A 99 -18.02 -13.07 -12.37
N ALA A 100 -19.18 -13.54 -12.86
CA ALA A 100 -20.25 -12.67 -13.35
C ALA A 100 -20.84 -11.78 -12.25
N ILE A 101 -21.08 -12.34 -11.05
CA ILE A 101 -21.59 -11.59 -9.90
C ILE A 101 -20.59 -10.51 -9.49
N LEU A 102 -19.32 -10.87 -9.31
CA LEU A 102 -18.28 -9.95 -8.86
C LEU A 102 -17.95 -8.89 -9.90
N GLN A 103 -17.91 -9.25 -11.18
CA GLN A 103 -17.76 -8.30 -12.28
C GLN A 103 -18.88 -7.25 -12.24
N ARG A 104 -20.13 -7.69 -12.07
CA ARG A 104 -21.29 -6.80 -12.01
C ARG A 104 -21.35 -5.99 -10.72
N LEU A 105 -20.86 -6.50 -9.60
CA LEU A 105 -20.87 -5.79 -8.32
C LEU A 105 -19.76 -4.75 -8.21
N LEU A 106 -18.53 -5.13 -8.55
CA LEU A 106 -17.31 -4.42 -8.14
C LEU A 106 -16.67 -3.60 -9.26
N PHE A 107 -17.00 -3.91 -10.51
CA PHE A 107 -16.32 -3.34 -11.67
C PHE A 107 -17.28 -2.68 -12.67
N ARG A 108 -16.79 -1.66 -13.38
CA ARG A 108 -17.42 -1.07 -14.57
C ARG A 108 -17.12 -1.95 -15.78
N ARG A 109 -15.83 -2.17 -16.07
CA ARG A 109 -15.33 -3.02 -17.15
C ARG A 109 -13.96 -3.57 -16.78
N ALA A 110 -13.71 -4.86 -17.04
CA ALA A 110 -12.46 -5.52 -16.64
C ALA A 110 -12.14 -5.21 -15.16
N PHE A 111 -10.97 -4.65 -14.88
CA PHE A 111 -10.53 -4.26 -13.53
C PHE A 111 -10.79 -2.78 -13.17
N GLU A 112 -11.49 -2.03 -14.02
CA GLU A 112 -11.91 -0.67 -13.67
C GLU A 112 -12.96 -0.74 -12.56
N ARG A 113 -12.57 -0.33 -11.36
CA ARG A 113 -13.43 -0.32 -10.17
C ARG A 113 -14.59 0.65 -10.32
N LYS A 114 -15.65 0.42 -9.56
CA LYS A 114 -16.75 1.38 -9.39
C LYS A 114 -17.17 1.51 -7.93
N PRO A 115 -17.81 2.62 -7.53
CA PRO A 115 -18.40 2.72 -6.21
C PRO A 115 -19.47 1.64 -6.03
N VAL A 116 -19.33 0.83 -4.99
CA VAL A 116 -20.16 -0.35 -4.76
C VAL A 116 -21.36 0.02 -3.87
N SER A 117 -22.58 -0.37 -4.24
CA SER A 117 -23.72 -0.19 -3.34
C SER A 117 -23.67 -1.21 -2.20
N MET A 118 -23.76 -0.76 -0.95
CA MET A 118 -23.80 -1.68 0.21
C MET A 118 -25.00 -2.63 0.18
N GLY A 119 -26.16 -2.15 -0.27
CA GLY A 119 -27.36 -2.98 -0.40
C GLY A 119 -27.18 -4.12 -1.41
N LEU A 120 -26.74 -3.77 -2.62
CA LEU A 120 -26.49 -4.76 -3.67
C LEU A 120 -25.35 -5.70 -3.30
N PHE A 121 -24.27 -5.17 -2.71
CA PHE A 121 -23.17 -6.00 -2.23
C PHE A 121 -23.67 -7.02 -1.21
N ARG A 122 -24.36 -6.60 -0.14
CA ARG A 122 -24.85 -7.53 0.88
C ARG A 122 -25.79 -8.59 0.30
N LEU A 123 -26.67 -8.21 -0.63
CA LEU A 123 -27.60 -9.15 -1.26
C LEU A 123 -26.86 -10.19 -2.12
N PHE A 124 -26.01 -9.73 -3.04
CA PHE A 124 -25.39 -10.62 -4.03
C PHE A 124 -24.13 -11.32 -3.51
N TRP A 125 -23.44 -10.75 -2.52
CA TRP A 125 -22.29 -11.36 -1.86
C TRP A 125 -22.63 -12.68 -1.18
N ARG A 126 -23.90 -12.88 -0.76
CA ARG A 126 -24.37 -14.14 -0.21
C ARG A 126 -24.33 -15.29 -1.22
N PHE A 127 -24.42 -14.98 -2.51
CA PHE A 127 -24.40 -15.97 -3.60
C PHE A 127 -22.99 -16.22 -4.15
N VAL A 128 -21.99 -15.43 -3.72
CA VAL A 128 -20.58 -15.69 -4.06
C VAL A 128 -20.09 -16.86 -3.23
N ILE A 129 -19.78 -17.99 -3.87
CA ILE A 129 -19.34 -19.21 -3.20
C ILE A 129 -17.89 -19.06 -2.76
N HIS A 130 -17.00 -18.63 -3.67
CA HIS A 130 -15.56 -18.59 -3.42
C HIS A 130 -15.05 -17.17 -3.09
N LYS A 131 -15.58 -16.57 -2.02
CA LYS A 131 -15.23 -15.20 -1.60
C LYS A 131 -13.73 -14.97 -1.41
N LYS A 132 -13.03 -15.96 -0.86
CA LYS A 132 -11.59 -15.90 -0.53
C LYS A 132 -10.68 -15.76 -1.75
N ILE A 133 -11.20 -16.02 -2.95
CA ILE A 133 -10.47 -15.91 -4.22
C ILE A 133 -10.31 -14.45 -4.67
N LEU A 134 -11.27 -13.58 -4.32
CA LEU A 134 -11.34 -12.22 -4.85
C LEU A 134 -10.08 -11.42 -4.61
N MET A 135 -9.72 -11.21 -3.34
CA MET A 135 -8.61 -10.34 -2.98
C MET A 135 -7.29 -10.82 -3.59
N PRO A 136 -6.89 -12.11 -3.49
CA PRO A 136 -5.68 -12.61 -4.15
C PRO A 136 -5.61 -12.37 -5.66
N LEU A 137 -6.76 -12.37 -6.36
CA LEU A 137 -6.80 -12.14 -7.80
C LEU A 137 -6.62 -10.66 -8.13
N VAL A 138 -7.32 -9.77 -7.41
CA VAL A 138 -7.31 -8.32 -7.70
C VAL A 138 -6.09 -7.63 -7.06
N ASN A 139 -5.52 -8.21 -6.00
CA ASN A 139 -4.18 -7.95 -5.46
C ASN A 139 -3.07 -8.37 -6.43
N LYS A 140 -3.36 -8.79 -7.67
CA LYS A 140 -2.38 -8.87 -8.77
C LYS A 140 -2.48 -7.68 -9.74
N LYS A 141 -3.38 -6.73 -9.46
CA LYS A 141 -3.67 -5.54 -10.28
C LYS A 141 -3.66 -4.23 -9.47
N GLY A 142 -3.19 -4.23 -8.22
CA GLY A 142 -3.09 -3.05 -7.36
C GLY A 142 -4.37 -2.70 -6.63
N ILE A 143 -5.29 -3.65 -6.54
CA ILE A 143 -6.58 -3.45 -5.89
C ILE A 143 -6.54 -4.13 -4.53
N TYR A 144 -6.42 -3.33 -3.47
CA TYR A 144 -6.38 -3.82 -2.09
C TYR A 144 -7.71 -3.68 -1.34
N CYS A 145 -8.62 -2.88 -1.88
CA CYS A 145 -9.97 -2.73 -1.37
C CYS A 145 -10.91 -2.21 -2.47
N PHE A 146 -12.21 -2.31 -2.18
CA PHE A 146 -13.28 -1.68 -2.92
C PHE A 146 -13.99 -0.67 -2.02
N TYR A 147 -14.34 0.47 -2.61
CA TYR A 147 -15.00 1.56 -1.89
C TYR A 147 -16.51 1.46 -2.10
N SER A 148 -17.27 1.41 -1.01
CA SER A 148 -18.72 1.55 -1.10
C SER A 148 -19.14 2.98 -1.45
N LYS A 149 -20.33 3.15 -2.02
CA LYS A 149 -20.91 4.47 -2.29
C LYS A 149 -21.07 5.29 -1.02
N GLU A 150 -21.43 4.59 0.06
CA GLU A 150 -21.61 5.11 1.39
C GLU A 150 -20.28 5.62 1.95
N LEU A 151 -19.19 4.85 1.84
CA LEU A 151 -17.84 5.28 2.23
C LEU A 151 -17.44 6.56 1.48
N ILE A 152 -17.54 6.57 0.15
CA ILE A 152 -17.18 7.74 -0.66
C ILE A 152 -18.02 8.97 -0.27
N SER A 153 -19.31 8.77 -0.01
CA SER A 153 -20.23 9.84 0.42
C SER A 153 -19.87 10.40 1.80
N GLN A 154 -19.45 9.57 2.75
CA GLN A 154 -19.04 10.04 4.07
C GLN A 154 -17.67 10.72 4.03
N LEU A 155 -16.70 10.14 3.31
CA LEU A 155 -15.41 10.77 3.09
C LEU A 155 -15.56 12.15 2.44
N SER A 156 -16.44 12.30 1.44
CA SER A 156 -16.66 13.60 0.80
C SER A 156 -17.23 14.64 1.76
N LYS A 157 -18.10 14.23 2.70
CA LYS A 157 -18.63 15.12 3.73
C LYS A 157 -17.57 15.52 4.76
N ILE A 158 -16.71 14.59 5.18
CA ILE A 158 -15.65 14.84 6.17
C ILE A 158 -14.60 15.80 5.58
N ILE A 159 -14.24 15.60 4.32
CA ILE A 159 -13.32 16.50 3.61
C ILE A 159 -13.98 17.87 3.39
N GLY A 160 -15.22 17.88 2.88
CA GLY A 160 -15.95 19.10 2.54
C GLY A 160 -15.23 19.89 1.44
N ASP A 161 -15.12 21.20 1.62
CA ASP A 161 -14.52 22.12 0.64
C ASP A 161 -12.98 22.22 0.75
N LYS A 162 -12.35 21.39 1.59
CA LYS A 162 -10.90 21.39 1.77
C LYS A 162 -10.20 20.94 0.49
N LYS A 163 -9.13 21.64 0.12
CA LYS A 163 -8.21 21.18 -0.94
C LYS A 163 -7.63 19.83 -0.54
N CYS A 164 -7.94 18.80 -1.32
CA CYS A 164 -7.62 17.42 -1.06
C CYS A 164 -6.42 16.96 -1.90
N LEU A 165 -5.54 16.19 -1.28
CA LEU A 165 -4.44 15.51 -1.95
C LEU A 165 -4.47 14.03 -1.57
N GLU A 166 -4.59 13.14 -2.55
CA GLU A 166 -4.30 11.72 -2.37
C GLU A 166 -2.81 11.48 -2.64
N ILE A 167 -2.12 10.92 -1.63
CA ILE A 167 -0.73 10.46 -1.74
C ILE A 167 -0.70 8.93 -1.86
N ALA A 168 0.30 8.41 -2.58
CA ALA A 168 0.38 6.98 -2.92
C ALA A 168 -0.93 6.49 -3.58
N ALA A 169 -1.45 7.28 -4.53
CA ALA A 169 -2.78 7.11 -5.09
C ALA A 169 -2.94 5.84 -5.95
N GLY A 170 -1.84 5.17 -6.32
CA GLY A 170 -1.88 4.03 -7.24
C GLY A 170 -2.56 4.41 -8.56
N ASP A 171 -3.60 3.70 -8.95
CA ASP A 171 -4.37 3.98 -10.18
C ASP A 171 -5.31 5.21 -10.09
N GLY A 172 -5.34 5.91 -8.95
CA GLY A 172 -6.16 7.11 -8.74
C GLY A 172 -7.66 6.84 -8.62
N THR A 173 -8.09 5.59 -8.39
CA THR A 173 -9.51 5.23 -8.28
C THR A 173 -10.24 6.03 -7.19
N LEU A 174 -9.62 6.20 -6.01
CA LEU A 174 -10.26 6.91 -4.91
C LEU A 174 -10.43 8.39 -5.27
N THR A 175 -9.37 9.08 -5.70
CA THR A 175 -9.47 10.47 -6.22
C THR A 175 -10.56 10.61 -7.29
N LYS A 176 -10.65 9.69 -8.26
CA LYS A 176 -11.72 9.72 -9.27
C LYS A 176 -13.11 9.72 -8.62
N PHE A 177 -13.35 8.85 -7.63
CA PHE A 177 -14.63 8.78 -6.94
C PHE A 177 -14.91 10.00 -6.06
N MET A 178 -13.89 10.58 -5.43
CA MET A 178 -14.01 11.81 -4.65
C MET A 178 -14.37 13.01 -5.54
N ASN A 179 -13.72 13.11 -6.71
CA ASN A 179 -13.99 14.17 -7.69
C ASN A 179 -15.38 14.02 -8.33
N GLU A 180 -15.84 12.79 -8.59
CA GLU A 180 -17.24 12.51 -8.99
C GLU A 180 -18.26 12.97 -7.92
N LYS A 181 -17.85 13.15 -6.66
CA LYS A 181 -18.65 13.73 -5.57
C LYS A 181 -18.47 15.24 -5.38
N GLY A 182 -17.68 15.89 -6.22
CA GLY A 182 -17.44 17.34 -6.16
C GLY A 182 -16.35 17.77 -5.18
N VAL A 183 -15.56 16.84 -4.64
CA VAL A 183 -14.39 17.20 -3.83
C VAL A 183 -13.26 17.63 -4.77
N ASP A 184 -12.56 18.73 -4.46
CA ASP A 184 -11.34 19.13 -5.16
C ASP A 184 -10.16 18.27 -4.67
N CYS A 185 -10.02 17.06 -5.21
CA CYS A 185 -8.93 16.15 -4.87
C CYS A 185 -7.96 15.89 -6.04
N LYS A 186 -6.66 15.95 -5.75
CA LYS A 186 -5.58 15.64 -6.69
C LYS A 186 -4.89 14.34 -6.31
N ALA A 187 -4.63 13.48 -7.31
CA ALA A 187 -3.91 12.22 -7.10
C ALA A 187 -2.41 12.39 -7.39
N THR A 188 -1.58 11.88 -6.48
CA THR A 188 -0.12 11.81 -6.65
C THR A 188 0.44 10.46 -6.25
N ASP A 189 1.42 9.99 -7.01
CA ASP A 189 2.13 8.73 -6.75
C ASP A 189 3.57 8.82 -7.28
N ASP A 190 4.53 8.10 -6.69
CA ASP A 190 5.94 8.14 -7.11
C ASP A 190 6.25 7.19 -8.29
N TYR A 191 5.26 6.39 -8.71
CA TYR A 191 5.32 5.37 -9.76
C TYR A 191 6.28 4.21 -9.45
N SER A 192 6.65 4.01 -8.18
CA SER A 192 7.52 2.90 -7.78
C SER A 192 6.91 1.52 -8.11
N TRP A 193 5.59 1.46 -8.32
CA TRP A 193 4.82 0.26 -8.65
C TRP A 193 4.41 0.18 -10.14
N GLY A 194 5.04 0.97 -11.04
CA GLY A 194 4.67 1.03 -12.46
C GLY A 194 4.86 -0.26 -13.27
N HIS A 195 5.50 -1.28 -12.70
CA HIS A 195 5.56 -2.62 -13.29
C HIS A 195 4.25 -3.43 -13.08
N TYR A 196 3.31 -2.89 -12.31
CA TYR A 196 2.17 -3.60 -11.77
C TYR A 196 0.89 -2.75 -11.74
N ILE A 197 1.01 -1.44 -11.49
CA ILE A 197 -0.06 -0.45 -11.58
C ILE A 197 0.05 0.29 -12.93
N ALA A 198 -1.07 0.40 -13.64
CA ALA A 198 -1.19 1.30 -14.78
C ALA A 198 -1.67 2.66 -14.28
N TYR A 199 -0.80 3.66 -14.30
CA TYR A 199 -1.11 5.01 -13.86
C TYR A 199 -1.80 5.78 -14.99
N PRO A 200 -3.00 6.34 -14.76
CA PRO A 200 -3.64 7.22 -15.73
C PRO A 200 -3.02 8.62 -15.70
N ASP A 201 -3.18 9.38 -16.79
CA ASP A 201 -2.54 10.70 -16.98
C ASP A 201 -2.87 11.73 -15.89
N PHE A 202 -4.01 11.57 -15.20
CA PHE A 202 -4.43 12.48 -14.13
C PHE A 202 -3.74 12.21 -12.78
N VAL A 203 -3.06 11.06 -12.62
CA VAL A 203 -2.25 10.77 -11.44
C VAL A 203 -0.87 11.35 -11.67
N GLU A 204 -0.57 12.48 -11.03
CA GLU A 204 0.72 13.14 -11.20
C GLU A 204 1.85 12.32 -10.56
N LYS A 205 2.95 12.16 -11.30
CA LYS A 205 4.16 11.55 -10.79
C LYS A 205 4.89 12.48 -9.81
N ALA A 206 4.66 12.29 -8.52
CA ALA A 206 5.33 13.05 -7.45
C ALA A 206 5.36 12.22 -6.15
N ASP A 207 6.48 12.27 -5.43
CA ASP A 207 6.53 11.75 -4.06
C ASP A 207 5.69 12.61 -3.11
N ALA A 208 5.26 12.05 -1.98
CA ALA A 208 4.37 12.73 -1.04
C ALA A 208 4.94 14.06 -0.53
N ARG A 209 6.25 14.15 -0.25
CA ARG A 209 6.87 15.39 0.27
C ARG A 209 6.82 16.50 -0.78
N THR A 210 7.09 16.16 -2.03
CA THR A 210 7.02 17.08 -3.16
C THR A 210 5.59 17.53 -3.41
N ALA A 211 4.63 16.60 -3.42
CA ALA A 211 3.22 16.88 -3.61
C ALA A 211 2.63 17.78 -2.50
N LEU A 212 2.90 17.46 -1.23
CA LEU A 212 2.47 18.24 -0.07
C LEU A 212 2.96 19.69 -0.14
N ARG A 213 4.23 19.90 -0.52
CA ARG A 213 4.79 21.25 -0.69
C ARG A 213 4.16 21.99 -1.86
N LYS A 214 3.98 21.32 -3.01
CA LYS A 214 3.44 21.92 -4.24
C LYS A 214 2.00 22.38 -4.06
N TYR A 215 1.18 21.54 -3.43
CA TYR A 215 -0.27 21.76 -3.36
C TYR A 215 -0.74 22.40 -2.07
N SER A 216 0.08 22.36 -1.00
CA SER A 216 -0.29 22.85 0.33
C SER A 216 -1.73 22.45 0.72
N PRO A 217 -2.06 21.15 0.68
CA PRO A 217 -3.43 20.69 0.87
C PRO A 217 -3.88 20.87 2.32
N GLN A 218 -5.20 20.97 2.49
CA GLN A 218 -5.85 21.00 3.80
C GLN A 218 -6.30 19.60 4.25
N ALA A 219 -6.67 18.75 3.28
CA ALA A 219 -7.01 17.36 3.52
C ALA A 219 -6.07 16.44 2.76
N VAL A 220 -5.63 15.35 3.39
CA VAL A 220 -4.81 14.32 2.74
C VAL A 220 -5.53 12.98 2.85
N LEU A 221 -5.54 12.22 1.76
CA LEU A 221 -5.99 10.84 1.70
C LEU A 221 -4.79 9.91 1.42
N CYS A 222 -4.75 8.75 2.06
CA CYS A 222 -3.87 7.67 1.67
C CYS A 222 -4.59 6.32 1.83
N SER A 223 -4.70 5.55 0.76
CA SER A 223 -5.36 4.25 0.78
C SER A 223 -4.34 3.13 0.60
N TRP A 224 -4.31 2.24 1.58
CA TRP A 224 -3.41 1.10 1.68
C TRP A 224 -1.92 1.48 1.68
N PRO A 225 -1.48 2.42 2.54
CA PRO A 225 -0.06 2.76 2.62
C PRO A 225 0.76 1.54 2.99
N VAL A 226 1.93 1.38 2.37
CA VAL A 226 2.83 0.27 2.71
C VAL A 226 3.29 0.38 4.18
N PRO A 227 3.43 -0.74 4.90
CA PRO A 227 3.83 -0.71 6.30
C PRO A 227 5.22 -0.08 6.46
N GLN A 228 5.40 0.69 7.53
CA GLN A 228 6.67 1.38 7.87
C GLN A 228 7.21 2.24 6.72
N ASN A 229 6.31 2.80 5.90
CA ASN A 229 6.73 3.72 4.85
C ASN A 229 7.38 4.97 5.44
N THR A 230 8.07 5.71 4.58
CA THR A 230 8.78 6.93 5.00
C THR A 230 8.07 8.21 4.62
N TYR A 231 6.92 8.13 3.96
CA TYR A 231 6.28 9.28 3.35
C TYR A 231 5.17 9.89 4.22
N GLU A 232 4.46 9.09 5.02
CA GLU A 232 3.35 9.58 5.86
C GLU A 232 3.80 10.57 6.93
N LYS A 233 5.02 10.42 7.46
CA LYS A 233 5.61 11.40 8.40
C LYS A 233 5.66 12.83 7.85
N HIS A 234 5.65 13.01 6.53
CA HIS A 234 5.63 14.34 5.92
C HIS A 234 4.26 15.00 6.01
N VAL A 235 3.18 14.22 6.06
CA VAL A 235 1.81 14.72 6.22
C VAL A 235 1.68 15.45 7.55
N PHE A 236 2.07 14.80 8.64
CA PHE A 236 2.00 15.38 9.99
C PHE A 236 2.85 16.64 10.16
N LYS A 237 3.96 16.76 9.41
CA LYS A 237 4.85 17.92 9.42
C LYS A 237 4.38 19.09 8.54
N THR A 238 3.41 18.88 7.66
CA THR A 238 2.97 19.92 6.71
C THR A 238 1.93 20.81 7.37
N SER A 239 2.26 22.09 7.58
CA SER A 239 1.44 23.03 8.36
C SER A 239 0.03 23.25 7.79
N SER A 240 -0.14 23.19 6.46
CA SER A 240 -1.44 23.35 5.82
C SER A 240 -2.41 22.20 6.07
N VAL A 241 -1.90 21.00 6.40
CA VAL A 241 -2.73 19.80 6.56
C VAL A 241 -3.50 19.89 7.86
N GLU A 242 -4.82 19.94 7.77
CA GLU A 242 -5.76 19.96 8.90
C GLU A 242 -6.38 18.57 9.15
N LEU A 243 -6.52 17.78 8.09
CA LEU A 243 -7.18 16.48 8.08
C LEU A 243 -6.31 15.48 7.32
N TYR A 244 -6.05 14.32 7.94
CA TYR A 244 -5.44 13.19 7.26
C TYR A 244 -6.30 11.94 7.45
N ILE A 245 -6.64 11.25 6.38
CA ILE A 245 -7.44 10.01 6.43
C ILE A 245 -6.63 8.88 5.82
N VAL A 246 -6.44 7.82 6.59
CA VAL A 246 -5.79 6.58 6.16
C VAL A 246 -6.83 5.48 6.05
N ILE A 247 -6.90 4.85 4.89
CA ILE A 247 -7.70 3.64 4.66
C ILE A 247 -6.72 2.48 4.62
N GLY A 248 -6.92 1.43 5.41
CA GLY A 248 -5.91 0.39 5.57
C GLY A 248 -6.37 -0.76 6.45
N THR A 249 -5.42 -1.30 7.22
CA THR A 249 -5.69 -2.31 8.24
C THR A 249 -5.35 -1.83 9.64
N ASN A 250 -5.97 -2.43 10.66
CA ASN A 250 -5.59 -2.25 12.08
C ASN A 250 -4.29 -2.97 12.47
N ASN A 251 -3.68 -3.70 11.53
CA ASN A 251 -2.44 -4.43 11.68
C ASN A 251 -1.23 -3.59 11.17
N PRO A 252 -0.32 -3.14 12.05
CA PRO A 252 0.85 -2.34 11.66
C PRO A 252 1.85 -3.06 10.75
N GLN A 253 1.81 -4.40 10.68
CA GLN A 253 2.65 -5.18 9.77
C GLN A 253 2.11 -5.18 8.34
N ARG A 254 0.88 -4.69 8.10
CA ARG A 254 0.22 -4.72 6.78
C ARG A 254 -0.07 -3.34 6.21
N THR A 255 -0.11 -2.29 7.02
CA THR A 255 -0.38 -0.93 6.55
C THR A 255 0.31 0.11 7.42
N GLY A 256 0.71 1.21 6.77
CA GLY A 256 0.93 2.49 7.43
C GLY A 256 2.21 2.63 8.24
N ASP A 257 2.53 3.87 8.59
CA ASP A 257 3.61 4.25 9.50
C ASP A 257 3.07 4.54 10.91
N PHE A 258 2.69 3.49 11.63
CA PHE A 258 2.12 3.59 12.98
C PHE A 258 3.06 4.31 13.97
N GLU A 259 4.37 4.24 13.79
CA GLU A 259 5.32 5.02 14.59
C GLU A 259 5.11 6.53 14.41
N SER A 260 4.86 6.98 13.19
CA SER A 260 4.50 8.39 12.94
C SER A 260 3.10 8.72 13.46
N TYR A 261 2.15 7.79 13.38
CA TYR A 261 0.79 8.02 13.88
C TYR A 261 0.78 8.30 15.38
N TYR A 262 1.51 7.51 16.16
CA TYR A 262 1.57 7.66 17.62
C TYR A 262 2.40 8.87 18.07
N ARG A 263 3.30 9.38 17.23
CA ARG A 263 4.14 10.56 17.51
C ARG A 263 3.57 11.87 16.95
N ALA A 264 2.39 11.84 16.34
CA ALA A 264 1.76 13.03 15.77
C ALA A 264 1.08 13.87 16.86
N ASP A 265 1.86 14.52 17.73
CA ASP A 265 1.36 15.25 18.92
C ASP A 265 0.40 16.40 18.59
N ASP A 266 0.56 17.01 17.41
CA ASP A 266 -0.30 18.09 16.91
C ASP A 266 -1.60 17.57 16.29
N PHE A 267 -1.86 16.26 16.30
CA PHE A 267 -3.06 15.65 15.75
C PHE A 267 -3.82 14.83 16.81
N THR A 268 -5.14 14.76 16.68
CA THR A 268 -5.91 13.65 17.25
C THR A 268 -5.87 12.48 16.28
N MET A 269 -6.03 11.26 16.80
CA MET A 269 -6.15 10.04 16.01
C MET A 269 -7.42 9.32 16.44
N GLU A 270 -8.27 8.98 15.47
CA GLU A 270 -9.53 8.27 15.66
C GLU A 270 -9.57 7.06 14.73
N LEU A 271 -9.87 5.88 15.25
CA LEU A 271 -10.28 4.73 14.44
C LEU A 271 -11.80 4.83 14.22
N SER A 272 -12.22 5.13 12.98
CA SER A 272 -13.64 5.27 12.67
C SER A 272 -14.27 3.91 12.36
N GLU A 273 -15.00 3.35 13.33
CA GLU A 273 -15.75 2.10 13.15
C GLU A 273 -16.80 2.22 12.02
N GLU A 274 -17.45 3.38 11.95
CA GLU A 274 -18.45 3.67 10.91
C GLU A 274 -17.84 3.55 9.51
N LEU A 275 -16.78 4.30 9.21
CA LEU A 275 -16.12 4.24 7.89
C LEU A 275 -15.48 2.88 7.63
N THR A 276 -14.93 2.25 8.66
CA THR A 276 -14.35 0.90 8.57
C THR A 276 -15.36 -0.13 8.10
N SER A 277 -16.60 -0.06 8.61
CA SER A 277 -17.69 -0.98 8.23
C SER A 277 -18.15 -0.83 6.76
N LEU A 278 -17.75 0.27 6.11
CA LEU A 278 -18.11 0.60 4.73
C LEU A 278 -17.04 0.17 3.70
N LEU A 279 -15.93 -0.40 4.15
CA LEU A 279 -14.90 -1.00 3.29
C LEU A 279 -15.28 -2.39 2.83
N LEU A 280 -14.91 -2.70 1.58
CA LEU A 280 -15.24 -3.97 0.95
C LEU A 280 -13.99 -4.70 0.42
N PRO A 281 -13.93 -6.04 0.53
CA PRO A 281 -14.86 -6.88 1.27
C PRO A 281 -14.76 -6.64 2.80
N PRO A 282 -15.81 -6.98 3.58
CA PRO A 282 -15.75 -6.89 5.03
C PRO A 282 -14.63 -7.76 5.60
N SER A 283 -13.87 -7.21 6.54
CA SER A 283 -12.77 -7.88 7.24
C SER A 283 -12.58 -7.24 8.61
N ASP A 284 -12.29 -8.05 9.62
CA ASP A 284 -11.99 -7.59 10.99
C ASP A 284 -10.65 -6.83 11.05
N GLU A 285 -9.83 -6.97 10.01
CA GLU A 285 -8.58 -6.22 9.88
C GLU A 285 -8.78 -4.85 9.25
N ASN A 286 -9.89 -4.57 8.54
CA ASN A 286 -10.08 -3.28 7.89
C ASN A 286 -10.03 -2.15 8.93
N ALA A 287 -9.49 -1.00 8.54
CA ALA A 287 -9.44 0.18 9.39
C ALA A 287 -9.49 1.45 8.56
N VAL A 288 -10.18 2.46 9.08
CA VAL A 288 -10.08 3.85 8.62
C VAL A 288 -9.67 4.72 9.79
N TYR A 289 -8.47 5.28 9.72
CA TYR A 289 -7.96 6.22 10.70
C TYR A 289 -8.18 7.65 10.23
N ILE A 290 -8.73 8.48 11.10
CA ILE A 290 -8.88 9.92 10.87
C ILE A 290 -8.00 10.67 11.85
N PHE A 291 -7.13 11.50 11.30
CA PHE A 291 -6.31 12.43 12.04
C PHE A 291 -6.81 13.84 11.83
N ARG A 292 -7.02 14.59 12.91
CA ARG A 292 -7.41 16.01 12.86
C ARG A 292 -6.39 16.85 13.60
N ARG A 293 -5.90 17.91 12.96
CA ARG A 293 -4.94 18.82 13.60
C ARG A 293 -5.61 19.46 14.82
N ARG A 294 -4.90 19.48 15.94
CA ARG A 294 -5.29 20.20 17.15
C ARG A 294 -5.09 21.68 16.90
N TYR A 295 -6.16 22.45 16.96
CA TYR A 295 -6.05 23.89 17.05
C TYR A 295 -5.72 24.25 18.50
N LYS A 296 -4.57 24.88 18.73
CA LYS A 296 -4.32 25.54 20.02
C LYS A 296 -5.34 26.66 20.15
N ALA A 297 -6.10 26.68 21.25
CA ALA A 297 -6.89 27.85 21.59
C ALA A 297 -5.95 29.06 21.58
N GLN A 298 -6.29 30.07 20.78
CA GLN A 298 -5.64 31.37 20.87
C GLN A 298 -6.09 31.96 22.21
N ASN A 299 -5.20 31.91 23.21
CA ASN A 299 -5.33 32.71 24.43
C ASN A 299 -4.89 34.14 24.13
#